data_AF-A0A932GYG0-F1
#
_entry.id   AF-A0A932GYG0-F1
#
_cell.length_a   1.000
_cell.length_b   1.000
_cell.length_c   1.000
_cell.angle_alpha   90.00
_cell.angle_beta   90.00
_cell.angle_gamma   90.00
#
_symmetry.space_group_name_H-M   'P 1'
#
loop_
_entity.id
_entity.type
_entity.pdbx_description
1 polymer ?
#
loop_
_entity_poly.entity_id
_entity_poly.type
_entity_poly.pdbx_seq_one_letter_code
_entity_poly.pdbx_strand_id
1 'polypeptide(L)'
;MISRSIKVICIAGALSMGIATTHSAPASSCDALCELVSQTNSGLTADQQTPVGPAIMELRRLSGMTWEQLASLFEVTRRTVHFWASGKALNSYNEEKLYRILSAVRQIDRGAAQENRDLLFTAPQGEMAPIDLLRTGQYADVVRLLGAGSGLERPTLAPLSESARRMRMPSSPETLVGALQGRIDTGTGRVRPVRAVRVKKQKQFDDA
;
A
#
# COMPACT_ATOMS: atom_id res chain seq x y z
N MET A 1 -6.53 -45.87 -4.44
CA MET A 1 -5.87 -44.58 -4.76
C MET A 1 -6.78 -43.46 -4.27
N ILE A 2 -6.50 -42.56 -3.34
CA ILE A 2 -5.35 -42.20 -2.50
C ILE A 2 -5.99 -41.71 -1.18
N SER A 3 -5.61 -42.30 -0.05
CA SER A 3 -6.12 -41.96 1.28
C SER A 3 -5.45 -40.68 1.79
N ARG A 4 -6.24 -39.73 2.30
CA ARG A 4 -5.77 -38.45 2.84
C ARG A 4 -5.45 -38.59 4.33
N SER A 5 -4.18 -38.42 4.70
CA SER A 5 -3.73 -38.35 6.09
C SER A 5 -4.11 -37.01 6.71
N ILE A 6 -4.86 -37.06 7.81
CA ILE A 6 -5.10 -35.94 8.73
C ILE A 6 -4.11 -36.08 9.89
N LYS A 7 -3.26 -35.07 10.11
CA LYS A 7 -2.41 -34.98 11.32
C LYS A 7 -3.06 -34.03 12.31
N VAL A 8 -3.56 -34.56 13.41
CA VAL A 8 -3.99 -33.83 14.60
C VAL A 8 -2.76 -33.61 15.48
N ILE A 9 -2.50 -32.36 15.88
CA ILE A 9 -1.43 -32.02 16.81
C ILE A 9 -2.09 -31.65 18.15
N CYS A 10 -1.84 -32.48 19.17
CA CYS A 10 -2.16 -32.18 20.57
C CYS A 10 -0.98 -31.40 21.18
N ILE A 11 -1.27 -30.29 21.86
CA ILE A 11 -0.27 -29.57 22.68
C ILE A 11 -0.67 -29.74 24.15
N ALA A 12 0.16 -30.50 24.87
CA ALA A 12 0.13 -30.63 26.33
C ALA A 12 1.04 -29.57 26.97
N GLY A 13 0.64 -29.10 28.15
CA GLY A 13 1.09 -27.84 28.75
C GLY A 13 2.36 -27.87 29.59
N ALA A 14 2.59 -26.75 30.29
CA ALA A 14 3.22 -26.70 31.61
C ALA A 14 2.98 -25.32 32.24
N LEU A 15 2.31 -25.30 33.38
CA LEU A 15 2.29 -24.18 34.32
C LEU A 15 3.63 -24.14 35.05
N SER A 16 4.23 -22.95 35.19
CA SER A 16 5.33 -22.73 36.13
C SER A 16 5.12 -21.39 36.83
N MET A 17 4.85 -21.48 38.13
CA MET A 17 4.84 -20.36 39.07
C MET A 17 6.29 -20.04 39.46
N GLY A 18 6.63 -18.75 39.53
CA GLY A 18 7.87 -18.26 40.12
C GLY A 18 7.66 -16.83 40.64
N ILE A 19 8.00 -16.62 41.91
CA ILE A 19 7.72 -15.43 42.73
C ILE A 19 9.06 -14.72 43.06
N ALA A 20 8.98 -13.38 43.20
CA ALA A 20 9.96 -12.44 43.81
C ALA A 20 11.27 -12.20 43.02
N THR A 21 11.92 -11.03 43.02
CA THR A 21 12.04 -9.96 44.04
C THR A 21 12.47 -8.64 43.35
N THR A 22 12.14 -7.49 43.94
CA THR A 22 12.55 -6.12 43.55
C THR A 22 14.04 -5.86 43.74
N HIS A 23 14.70 -5.08 42.86
CA HIS A 23 15.68 -4.03 43.21
C HIS A 23 15.93 -3.08 42.00
N SER A 24 16.13 -1.81 42.32
CA SER A 24 16.31 -0.62 41.47
C SER A 24 17.68 -0.56 40.77
N ALA A 25 17.74 0.02 39.56
CA ALA A 25 18.93 0.73 39.06
C ALA A 25 18.55 1.78 37.98
N PRO A 26 19.33 2.88 37.85
CA PRO A 26 18.92 4.12 37.18
C PRO A 26 19.30 4.20 35.69
N ALA A 27 18.78 5.25 35.05
CA ALA A 27 19.04 5.66 33.67
C ALA A 27 20.54 5.79 33.31
N SER A 28 20.91 5.36 32.09
CA SER A 28 22.06 5.91 31.37
C SER A 28 21.95 5.64 29.87
N SER A 29 22.09 6.72 29.11
CA SER A 29 22.38 6.91 27.68
C SER A 29 22.04 5.85 26.64
N CYS A 30 21.25 6.32 25.67
CA CYS A 30 21.02 5.75 24.36
C CYS A 30 22.23 6.06 23.45
N ASP A 31 23.30 5.27 23.53
CA ASP A 31 24.31 5.24 22.46
C ASP A 31 23.83 4.27 21.38
N ALA A 32 23.12 4.83 20.40
CA ALA A 32 22.72 4.16 19.19
C ALA A 32 23.92 4.00 18.24
N LEU A 33 24.77 3.02 18.54
CA LEU A 33 25.56 2.35 17.52
C LEU A 33 24.80 1.09 17.13
N CYS A 34 23.96 1.19 16.08
CA CYS A 34 23.44 0.03 15.38
C CYS A 34 24.59 -0.66 14.66
N GLU A 35 25.36 -1.43 15.43
CA GLU A 35 26.25 -2.45 14.90
C GLU A 35 25.38 -3.43 14.12
N LEU A 36 25.64 -3.50 12.82
CA LEU A 36 25.03 -4.40 11.87
C LEU A 36 25.46 -5.82 12.24
N VAL A 37 24.79 -6.41 13.24
CA VAL A 37 25.01 -7.80 13.62
C VAL A 37 24.57 -8.65 12.45
N SER A 38 25.55 -9.13 11.71
CA SER A 38 25.41 -10.22 10.75
C SER A 38 24.99 -11.46 11.53
N GLN A 39 23.67 -11.64 11.69
CA GLN A 39 23.12 -12.87 12.25
C GLN A 39 23.34 -14.00 11.25
N THR A 40 24.17 -14.97 11.62
CA THR A 40 24.26 -16.28 10.97
C THR A 40 22.97 -17.04 11.24
N ASN A 41 22.02 -16.99 10.32
CA ASN A 41 20.87 -17.89 10.38
C ASN A 41 21.25 -19.23 9.73
N SER A 42 21.40 -20.25 10.57
CA SER A 42 21.34 -21.63 10.10
C SER A 42 19.96 -21.87 9.46
N GLY A 43 19.90 -21.75 8.14
CA GLY A 43 19.44 -22.86 7.31
C GLY A 43 17.97 -22.95 6.91
N LEU A 44 17.11 -21.95 7.14
CA LEU A 44 15.84 -21.79 6.41
C LEU A 44 15.49 -20.30 6.34
N THR A 45 15.73 -19.67 5.19
CA THR A 45 15.14 -18.35 4.92
C THR A 45 13.63 -18.54 4.89
N ALA A 46 12.93 -18.00 5.89
CA ALA A 46 11.49 -17.84 5.83
C ALA A 46 11.15 -17.21 4.48
N ASP A 47 10.31 -17.92 3.73
CA ASP A 47 9.74 -17.55 2.45
C ASP A 47 9.55 -16.02 2.40
N GLN A 48 10.31 -15.34 1.53
CA GLN A 48 10.18 -13.90 1.29
C GLN A 48 8.85 -13.71 0.54
N GLN A 49 7.74 -13.92 1.23
CA GLN A 49 6.40 -13.75 0.70
C GLN A 49 6.27 -12.29 0.33
N THR A 50 6.26 -12.04 -0.97
CA THR A 50 6.09 -10.69 -1.49
C THR A 50 4.77 -10.17 -0.94
N PRO A 51 4.78 -9.07 -0.17
CA PRO A 51 3.60 -8.65 0.54
C PRO A 51 2.49 -8.30 -0.47
N VAL A 52 1.34 -8.98 -0.33
CA VAL A 52 0.24 -8.85 -1.31
C VAL A 52 -0.44 -7.48 -1.25
N GLY A 53 -0.48 -6.85 -0.07
CA GLY A 53 -1.07 -5.53 0.12
C GLY A 53 -0.48 -4.47 -0.82
N PRO A 54 0.85 -4.29 -0.84
CA PRO A 54 1.54 -3.44 -1.81
C PRO A 54 1.21 -3.75 -3.27
N ALA A 55 1.13 -5.02 -3.67
CA ALA A 55 0.80 -5.40 -5.05
C ALA A 55 -0.65 -5.00 -5.44
N ILE A 56 -1.62 -5.18 -4.55
CA ILE A 56 -3.01 -4.73 -4.75
C ILE A 56 -3.07 -3.20 -4.85
N MET A 57 -2.32 -2.50 -4.00
CA MET A 57 -2.27 -1.04 -4.00
C MET A 57 -1.61 -0.49 -5.26
N GLU A 58 -0.55 -1.14 -5.74
CA GLU A 58 0.11 -0.80 -6.98
C GLU A 58 -0.81 -1.02 -8.18
N LEU A 59 -1.48 -2.18 -8.27
CA LEU A 59 -2.45 -2.46 -9.33
C LEU A 59 -3.51 -1.36 -9.39
N ARG A 60 -4.07 -0.99 -8.24
CA ARG A 60 -5.06 0.09 -8.13
C ARG A 60 -4.50 1.45 -8.58
N ARG A 61 -3.27 1.76 -8.17
CA ARG A 61 -2.59 3.03 -8.50
C ARG A 61 -2.33 3.13 -10.00
N LEU A 62 -1.92 2.04 -10.64
CA LEU A 62 -1.63 2.00 -12.08
C LEU A 62 -2.91 2.04 -12.91
N SER A 63 -3.90 1.23 -12.58
CA SER A 63 -5.11 1.09 -13.41
C SER A 63 -6.18 2.16 -13.17
N GLY A 64 -6.07 2.96 -12.10
CA GLY A 64 -7.08 3.93 -11.72
C GLY A 64 -8.42 3.31 -11.28
N MET A 65 -8.45 2.02 -10.96
CA MET A 65 -9.67 1.30 -10.60
C MET A 65 -10.18 1.64 -9.20
N THR A 66 -11.50 1.54 -9.05
CA THR A 66 -12.15 1.56 -7.74
C THR A 66 -12.06 0.19 -7.06
N TRP A 67 -12.29 0.15 -5.76
CA TRP A 67 -12.36 -1.11 -5.00
C TRP A 67 -13.44 -2.06 -5.52
N GLU A 68 -14.55 -1.52 -6.03
CA GLU A 68 -15.64 -2.33 -6.61
C GLU A 68 -15.20 -3.00 -7.90
N GLN A 69 -14.50 -2.28 -8.77
CA GLN A 69 -14.01 -2.81 -10.03
C GLN A 69 -12.94 -3.88 -9.81
N LEU A 70 -12.06 -3.69 -8.83
CA LEU A 70 -11.11 -4.74 -8.43
C LEU A 70 -11.84 -5.97 -7.89
N ALA A 71 -12.86 -5.78 -7.05
CA ALA A 71 -13.67 -6.89 -6.55
C ALA A 71 -14.33 -7.67 -7.68
N SER A 72 -14.89 -6.97 -8.67
CA SER A 72 -15.45 -7.57 -9.88
C SER A 72 -14.40 -8.33 -10.70
N LEU A 73 -13.19 -7.79 -10.86
CA LEU A 73 -12.10 -8.41 -11.62
C LEU A 73 -11.63 -9.75 -11.02
N PHE A 74 -11.61 -9.82 -9.68
CA PHE A 74 -11.25 -11.02 -8.92
C PHE A 74 -12.45 -11.91 -8.57
N GLU A 75 -13.67 -11.53 -8.94
CA GLU A 75 -14.91 -12.25 -8.61
C GLU A 75 -15.10 -12.46 -7.09
N VAL A 76 -14.68 -11.48 -6.29
CA VAL A 76 -14.81 -11.49 -4.84
C VAL A 76 -15.59 -10.26 -4.36
N THR A 77 -15.88 -10.22 -3.06
CA THR A 77 -16.50 -9.04 -2.47
C THR A 77 -15.49 -7.91 -2.28
N ARG A 78 -15.96 -6.66 -2.29
CA ARG A 78 -15.15 -5.48 -1.97
C ARG A 78 -14.41 -5.62 -0.63
N ARG A 79 -15.09 -6.18 0.39
CA ARG A 79 -14.51 -6.39 1.74
C ARG A 79 -13.29 -7.31 1.70
N THR A 80 -13.34 -8.34 0.87
CA THR A 80 -12.22 -9.27 0.67
C THR A 80 -11.00 -8.54 0.11
N VAL A 81 -11.19 -7.71 -0.92
CA VAL A 81 -10.10 -6.93 -1.53
C VAL A 81 -9.49 -5.95 -0.53
N HIS A 82 -10.32 -5.28 0.28
CA HIS A 82 -9.82 -4.41 1.34
C HIS A 82 -8.94 -5.16 2.36
N PHE A 83 -9.35 -6.37 2.76
CA PHE A 83 -8.54 -7.17 3.67
C PHE A 83 -7.19 -7.57 3.09
N TRP A 84 -7.14 -7.88 1.79
CA TRP A 84 -5.89 -8.17 1.09
C TRP A 84 -4.99 -6.94 1.03
N ALA A 85 -5.56 -5.77 0.77
CA ALA A 85 -4.82 -4.50 0.81
C ALA A 85 -4.24 -4.21 2.21
N SER A 86 -4.92 -4.65 3.28
CA SER A 86 -4.41 -4.58 4.66
C SER A 86 -3.39 -5.68 5.02
N GLY A 87 -3.01 -6.55 4.08
CA GLY A 87 -1.97 -7.56 4.28
C GLY A 87 -2.46 -8.95 4.69
N LYS A 88 -3.77 -9.24 4.59
CA LYS A 88 -4.24 -10.64 4.73
C LYS A 88 -3.77 -11.47 3.54
N ALA A 89 -3.45 -12.74 3.79
CA ALA A 89 -3.04 -13.69 2.77
C ALA A 89 -4.13 -13.92 1.69
N LEU A 90 -3.69 -14.14 0.45
CA LEU A 90 -4.53 -14.59 -0.65
C LEU A 90 -4.55 -16.12 -0.73
N ASN A 91 -5.56 -16.65 -1.43
CA ASN A 91 -5.48 -18.00 -1.97
C ASN A 91 -4.50 -18.02 -3.15
N SER A 92 -3.74 -19.11 -3.32
CA SER A 92 -2.73 -19.26 -4.37
C SER A 92 -3.24 -18.97 -5.78
N TYR A 93 -4.50 -19.34 -6.08
CA TYR A 93 -5.14 -19.01 -7.37
C TYR A 93 -5.25 -17.49 -7.61
N ASN A 94 -5.73 -16.74 -6.60
CA ASN A 94 -5.89 -15.29 -6.72
C ASN A 94 -4.54 -14.57 -6.69
N GLU A 95 -3.56 -15.15 -5.99
CA GLU A 95 -2.19 -14.63 -5.96
C GLU A 95 -1.55 -14.72 -7.35
N GLU A 96 -1.64 -15.87 -8.02
CA GLU A 96 -1.18 -16.03 -9.40
C GLU A 96 -1.92 -15.06 -10.33
N LYS A 97 -3.25 -14.99 -10.23
CA LYS A 97 -4.08 -14.06 -11.03
C LYS A 97 -3.66 -12.61 -10.80
N LEU A 98 -3.39 -12.21 -9.56
CA LEU A 98 -2.93 -10.86 -9.22
C LEU A 98 -1.61 -10.52 -9.92
N TYR A 99 -0.61 -11.38 -9.81
CA TYR A 99 0.70 -11.10 -10.41
C TYR A 99 0.67 -11.13 -11.93
N ARG A 100 -0.17 -11.98 -12.54
CA ARG A 100 -0.39 -11.98 -13.99
C ARG A 100 -1.05 -10.68 -14.47
N ILE A 101 -2.11 -10.24 -13.78
CA ILE A 101 -2.78 -8.96 -14.09
C ILE A 101 -1.80 -7.80 -13.89
N LEU A 102 -1.09 -7.75 -12.77
CA LEU A 102 -0.15 -6.68 -12.47
C LEU A 102 0.96 -6.60 -13.54
N SER A 103 1.47 -7.75 -13.99
CA SER A 103 2.49 -7.80 -15.06
C SER A 103 1.96 -7.30 -16.39
N ALA A 104 0.70 -7.61 -16.74
CA ALA A 104 0.06 -7.08 -17.95
C ALA A 104 -0.19 -5.57 -17.84
N VAL A 105 -0.70 -5.10 -16.70
CA VAL A 105 -0.97 -3.67 -16.45
C VAL A 105 0.32 -2.85 -16.47
N ARG A 106 1.42 -3.35 -15.90
CA ARG A 106 2.74 -2.70 -15.98
C ARG A 106 3.26 -2.59 -17.42
N GLN A 107 2.97 -3.56 -18.28
CA GLN A 107 3.39 -3.53 -19.68
C GLN A 107 2.61 -2.51 -20.51
N ILE A 108 1.33 -2.28 -20.21
CA ILE A 108 0.49 -1.32 -20.94
C ILE A 108 0.49 0.08 -20.32
N ASP A 109 1.10 0.26 -19.14
CA ASP A 109 1.10 1.51 -18.41
C ASP A 109 1.59 2.68 -19.28
N ARG A 110 0.78 3.75 -19.38
CA ARG A 110 1.12 4.99 -20.10
C ARG A 110 1.74 6.06 -19.19
N GLY A 111 1.81 5.81 -17.88
CA GLY A 111 2.34 6.71 -16.86
C GLY A 111 1.28 7.50 -16.12
N ALA A 112 0.05 7.57 -16.65
CA ALA A 112 -1.10 8.21 -16.01
C ALA A 112 -2.23 7.20 -15.75
N ALA A 113 -2.72 7.17 -14.50
CA ALA A 113 -3.76 6.22 -14.09
C ALA A 113 -5.08 6.42 -14.86
N GLN A 114 -5.41 7.66 -15.23
CA GLN A 114 -6.62 7.96 -16.00
C GLN A 114 -6.53 7.43 -17.44
N GLU A 115 -5.38 7.60 -18.10
CA GLU A 115 -5.15 7.05 -19.44
C GLU A 115 -5.24 5.52 -19.44
N ASN A 116 -4.61 4.87 -18.45
CA ASN A 116 -4.70 3.42 -18.29
C ASN A 116 -6.14 2.97 -18.05
N ARG A 117 -6.89 3.72 -17.24
CA ARG A 117 -8.30 3.43 -16.99
C ARG A 117 -9.09 3.52 -18.30
N ASP A 118 -8.92 4.58 -19.05
CA ASP A 118 -9.67 4.77 -20.29
C ASP A 118 -9.31 3.68 -21.31
N LEU A 119 -8.05 3.25 -21.40
CA LEU A 119 -7.64 2.11 -22.22
C LEU A 119 -8.29 0.79 -21.77
N LEU A 120 -8.34 0.52 -20.47
CA LEU A 120 -8.88 -0.74 -19.94
C LEU A 120 -10.40 -0.87 -20.11
N PHE A 121 -11.12 0.26 -20.06
CA PHE A 121 -12.58 0.29 -20.13
C PHE A 121 -13.14 0.69 -21.50
N THR A 122 -12.31 1.17 -22.42
CA THR A 122 -12.74 1.44 -23.80
C THR A 122 -12.73 0.16 -24.60
N ALA A 123 -13.90 -0.26 -25.08
CA ALA A 123 -14.02 -1.36 -26.03
C ALA A 123 -13.69 -0.85 -27.44
N PRO A 124 -12.69 -1.44 -28.15
CA PRO A 124 -12.56 -1.26 -29.58
C PRO A 124 -13.84 -1.78 -30.26
N GLN A 125 -14.27 -1.16 -31.36
CA GLN A 125 -15.57 -1.47 -31.98
C GLN A 125 -15.71 -2.97 -32.29
N GLY A 126 -16.70 -3.62 -31.65
CA GLY A 126 -17.02 -5.03 -31.87
C GLY A 126 -16.17 -6.03 -31.08
N GLU A 127 -15.17 -5.56 -30.32
CA GLU A 127 -14.30 -6.40 -29.50
C GLU A 127 -14.67 -6.32 -28.02
N MET A 128 -14.26 -7.34 -27.26
CA MET A 128 -14.39 -7.35 -25.82
C MET A 128 -13.50 -6.26 -25.21
N ALA A 129 -14.00 -5.55 -24.19
CA ALA A 129 -13.20 -4.56 -23.49
C ALA A 129 -11.95 -5.23 -22.86
N PRO A 130 -10.78 -4.57 -22.86
CA PRO A 130 -9.55 -5.16 -22.30
C PRO A 130 -9.70 -5.61 -20.85
N ILE A 131 -10.55 -4.95 -20.06
CA ILE A 131 -10.87 -5.36 -18.69
C ILE A 131 -11.52 -6.75 -18.60
N ASP A 132 -12.35 -7.11 -19.57
CA ASP A 132 -13.01 -8.41 -19.59
C ASP A 132 -12.07 -9.51 -20.09
N LEU A 133 -11.11 -9.17 -20.95
CA LEU A 133 -9.98 -10.05 -21.27
C LEU A 133 -9.12 -10.35 -20.03
N LEU A 134 -8.85 -9.34 -19.17
CA LEU A 134 -8.16 -9.57 -17.90
C LEU A 134 -8.97 -10.45 -16.94
N ARG A 135 -10.30 -10.29 -16.92
CA ARG A 135 -11.20 -11.12 -16.11
C ARG A 135 -11.13 -12.59 -16.50
N THR A 136 -11.16 -12.86 -17.81
CA THR A 136 -11.11 -14.21 -18.41
C THR A 136 -9.72 -14.84 -18.45
N GLY A 137 -8.67 -14.09 -18.07
CA GLY A 137 -7.30 -14.59 -18.01
C GLY A 137 -6.50 -14.49 -19.31
N GLN A 138 -7.02 -13.76 -20.30
CA GLN A 138 -6.40 -13.52 -21.60
C GLN A 138 -5.38 -12.36 -21.53
N TYR A 139 -4.38 -12.48 -20.66
CA TYR A 139 -3.43 -11.40 -20.36
C TYR A 139 -2.56 -11.00 -21.56
N ALA A 140 -2.14 -11.98 -22.37
CA ALA A 140 -1.30 -11.75 -23.54
C ALA A 140 -2.04 -10.97 -24.64
N ASP A 141 -3.34 -11.22 -24.79
CA ASP A 141 -4.17 -10.52 -25.77
C ASP A 141 -4.34 -9.06 -25.43
N VAL A 142 -4.46 -8.72 -24.15
CA VAL A 142 -4.49 -7.32 -23.68
C VAL A 142 -3.20 -6.59 -24.05
N VAL A 143 -2.05 -7.21 -23.81
CA VAL A 143 -0.75 -6.61 -24.15
C VAL A 143 -0.59 -6.48 -25.67
N ARG A 144 -1.06 -7.46 -26.45
CA ARG A 144 -1.03 -7.41 -27.92
C ARG A 144 -1.95 -6.33 -28.48
N LEU A 145 -3.14 -6.19 -27.92
CA LEU A 145 -4.16 -5.22 -28.36
C LEU A 145 -3.74 -3.79 -28.06
N LEU A 146 -3.26 -3.53 -26.83
CA LEU A 146 -2.90 -2.19 -26.39
C LEU A 146 -1.45 -1.81 -26.69
N GLY A 147 -0.58 -2.80 -26.91
CA GLY A 147 0.85 -2.59 -27.09
C GLY A 147 1.58 -2.18 -25.81
N ALA A 148 2.92 -2.24 -25.86
CA ALA A 148 3.77 -1.78 -24.77
C ALA A 148 3.56 -0.28 -24.52
N GLY A 149 3.47 0.10 -23.24
CA GLY A 149 3.27 1.46 -22.79
C GLY A 149 4.57 2.19 -22.48
N SER A 150 4.50 3.52 -22.50
CA SER A 150 5.59 4.44 -22.20
C SER A 150 5.86 4.62 -20.70
N GLY A 151 5.01 4.08 -19.82
CA GLY A 151 4.99 4.34 -18.38
C GLY A 151 6.22 3.83 -17.61
N LEU A 152 7.10 3.06 -18.26
CA LEU A 152 8.38 2.66 -17.70
C LEU A 152 9.42 3.80 -17.68
N GLU A 153 9.23 4.86 -18.48
CA GLU A 153 10.07 6.05 -18.38
C GLU A 153 9.66 6.87 -17.16
N ARG A 154 10.04 6.38 -15.97
CA ARG A 154 10.04 7.21 -14.77
C ARG A 154 10.91 8.42 -15.10
N PRO A 155 10.38 9.65 -15.05
CA PRO A 155 11.17 10.83 -15.37
C PRO A 155 12.36 10.83 -14.42
N THR A 156 13.57 10.79 -14.98
CA THR A 156 14.79 10.95 -14.20
C THR A 156 14.77 12.38 -13.69
N LEU A 157 14.37 12.56 -12.43
CA LEU A 157 14.31 13.87 -11.82
C LEU A 157 15.74 14.42 -11.77
N ALA A 158 15.96 15.56 -12.41
CA ALA A 158 17.23 16.25 -12.31
C ALA A 158 17.52 16.56 -10.82
N PRO A 159 18.77 16.40 -10.37
CA PRO A 159 19.12 16.77 -9.02
C PRO A 159 18.80 18.24 -8.78
N LEU A 160 18.33 18.56 -7.58
CA LEU A 160 18.06 19.95 -7.17
C LEU A 160 19.29 20.83 -7.41
N SER A 161 19.06 22.03 -7.95
CA SER A 161 20.13 23.02 -8.04
C SER A 161 20.69 23.34 -6.65
N GLU A 162 21.97 23.68 -6.60
CA GLU A 162 22.67 23.97 -5.35
C GLU A 162 22.02 25.15 -4.58
N SER A 163 21.51 26.16 -5.29
CA SER A 163 20.75 27.26 -4.69
C SER A 163 19.44 26.80 -4.05
N ALA A 164 18.68 25.93 -4.73
CA ALA A 164 17.43 25.38 -4.21
C ALA A 164 17.65 24.41 -3.05
N ARG A 165 18.82 23.75 -2.99
CA ARG A 165 19.24 22.95 -1.85
C ARG A 165 19.50 23.85 -0.65
N ARG A 166 20.30 24.90 -0.79
CA ARG A 166 20.62 25.86 0.31
C ARG A 166 19.39 26.55 0.87
N MET A 167 18.43 26.95 0.04
CA MET A 167 17.17 27.55 0.50
C MET A 167 16.29 26.59 1.33
N ARG A 168 16.43 25.28 1.12
CA ARG A 168 15.69 24.24 1.85
C ARG A 168 16.49 23.62 3.00
N MET A 169 17.75 24.02 3.18
CA MET A 169 18.53 23.55 4.32
C MET A 169 17.93 24.12 5.59
N PRO A 170 17.75 23.30 6.64
CA PRO A 170 17.36 23.81 7.93
C PRO A 170 18.41 24.82 8.42
N SER A 171 17.96 25.80 9.20
CA SER A 171 18.84 26.76 9.87
C SER A 171 19.85 26.03 10.75
N SER A 172 21.06 26.60 10.91
CA SER A 172 22.09 25.95 11.72
C SER A 172 21.64 25.78 13.17
N PRO A 173 22.10 24.71 13.85
CA PRO A 173 21.79 24.49 15.26
C PRO A 173 22.15 25.69 16.16
N GLU A 174 23.26 26.40 15.89
CA GLU A 174 23.62 27.59 16.69
C GLU A 174 22.56 28.70 16.58
N THR A 175 21.96 28.86 15.40
CA THR A 175 20.88 29.81 15.16
C THR A 175 19.58 29.39 15.87
N LEU A 176 19.33 28.09 15.97
CA LEU A 176 18.14 27.53 16.63
C LEU A 176 18.24 27.60 18.17
N VAL A 177 19.43 27.43 18.75
CA VAL A 177 19.65 27.51 20.20
C VAL A 177 19.35 28.91 20.75
N GLY A 178 19.62 29.97 19.98
CA GLY A 178 19.23 31.35 20.34
C GLY A 178 17.72 31.61 20.29
N ALA A 179 16.96 30.80 19.55
CA ALA A 179 15.51 30.97 19.37
C ALA A 179 14.65 30.30 20.47
N LEU A 180 15.26 29.57 21.42
CA LEU A 180 14.55 28.77 22.43
C LEU A 180 13.79 29.60 23.49
N GLN A 181 13.91 30.93 23.46
CA GLN A 181 13.27 31.83 24.44
C GLN A 181 12.25 32.78 23.82
N GLY A 182 11.97 32.65 22.52
CA GLY A 182 10.87 33.37 21.89
C GLY A 182 9.55 32.86 22.42
N ARG A 183 8.87 33.66 23.25
CA ARG A 183 7.46 33.45 23.57
C ARG A 183 6.73 33.28 22.23
N ILE A 184 6.05 32.14 22.04
CA ILE A 184 5.20 31.94 20.87
C ILE A 184 4.19 33.10 20.87
N ASP A 185 4.31 34.02 19.90
CA ASP A 185 3.31 35.05 19.69
C ASP A 185 2.02 34.37 19.24
N THR A 186 1.21 33.98 20.22
CA THR A 186 -0.22 33.77 20.05
C THR A 186 -0.79 35.15 19.78
N GLY A 187 -0.62 35.66 18.57
CA GLY A 187 -1.17 36.94 18.17
C GLY A 187 -2.63 36.98 18.63
N THR A 188 -2.99 38.03 19.36
CA THR A 188 -4.36 38.34 19.82
C THR A 188 -5.30 38.66 18.65
N GLY A 189 -5.05 38.06 17.49
CA GLY A 189 -5.94 38.01 16.37
C GLY A 189 -7.12 37.10 16.72
N ARG A 190 -8.30 37.71 16.73
CA ARG A 190 -9.61 37.07 16.88
C ARG A 190 -9.64 35.72 16.16
N VAL A 191 -9.53 34.62 16.91
CA VAL A 191 -9.65 33.26 16.37
C VAL A 191 -11.01 33.18 15.70
N ARG A 192 -11.04 32.96 14.38
CA ARG A 192 -12.31 32.74 13.68
C ARG A 192 -12.92 31.46 14.24
N PRO A 193 -14.11 31.49 14.86
CA PRO A 193 -14.75 30.26 15.30
C PRO A 193 -15.02 29.41 14.06
N VAL A 194 -14.56 28.14 14.10
CA VAL A 194 -14.85 27.16 13.07
C VAL A 194 -16.36 26.98 13.02
N ARG A 195 -16.99 27.41 11.92
CA ARG A 195 -18.43 27.25 11.73
C ARG A 195 -18.68 25.83 11.23
N ALA A 196 -19.20 24.97 12.09
CA ALA A 196 -19.65 23.65 11.69
C ALA A 196 -20.80 23.78 10.68
N VAL A 197 -20.59 23.31 9.46
CA VAL A 197 -21.63 23.23 8.44
C VAL A 197 -22.41 21.93 8.66
N ARG A 198 -23.64 22.04 9.19
CA ARG A 198 -24.57 20.89 9.22
C ARG A 198 -25.12 20.69 7.82
N VAL A 199 -24.70 19.61 7.17
CA VAL A 199 -25.32 19.13 5.92
C VAL A 199 -26.68 18.54 6.28
N LYS A 200 -27.77 19.18 5.82
CA LYS A 200 -29.14 18.70 6.03
C LYS A 200 -29.39 17.57 5.02
N LYS A 201 -29.55 16.35 5.52
CA LYS A 201 -29.91 15.17 4.71
C LYS A 201 -31.34 15.37 4.19
N GLN A 202 -31.50 15.71 2.90
CA GLN A 202 -32.81 15.70 2.25
C GLN A 202 -33.31 14.26 2.23
N LYS A 203 -34.40 14.01 2.98
CA LYS A 203 -35.21 12.81 2.82
C LYS A 203 -36.01 13.01 1.54
N GLN A 204 -35.60 12.31 0.50
CA GLN A 204 -36.42 12.08 -0.68
C GLN A 204 -37.53 11.13 -0.25
N PHE A 205 -38.75 11.65 -0.18
CA PHE A 205 -39.97 10.89 -0.01
C PHE A 205 -40.56 10.79 -1.41
N ASP A 206 -40.43 9.62 -2.03
CA ASP A 206 -41.10 9.30 -3.28
C ASP A 206 -42.55 8.89 -2.94
N ASP A 207 -43.51 9.72 -3.36
CA ASP A 207 -44.92 9.34 -3.53
C ASP A 207 -45.24 9.49 -5.02
N ALA A 208 -45.36 8.35 -5.71
CA ALA A 208 -46.24 8.09 -6.86
C ALA A 208 -46.14 6.61 -7.27
#